data_AF-A0A2E2TZD9-F1
#
_entry.id   AF-A0A2E2TZD9-F1
#
_cell.length_a   1.000
_cell.length_b   1.000
_cell.length_c   1.000
_cell.angle_alpha   90.00
_cell.angle_beta   90.00
_cell.angle_gamma   90.00
#
_symmetry.space_group_name_H-M   'P 1'
#
loop_
_entity.id
_entity.type
_entity.pdbx_description
1 polymer ?
#
loop_
_entity_poly.entity_id
_entity_poly.type
_entity_poly.pdbx_seq_one_letter_code
_entity_poly.pdbx_strand_id
1 'polypeptide(L)'
;MFAVIYRFKLKPTQEKQYIKCWNEIANYFSTERGAVGSCLHKGEDGLWVAYSRWPDRQTRDASWPIGEGINQSLPPHIQDAIQYMVEIKEHNSSLQQYDEICLDVVEDKLLGVK
;
A
#
# COMPACT_ATOMS: atom_id res chain seq x y z
N MET A 1 -3.01 -17.46 1.82
CA MET A 1 -2.32 -16.29 1.27
C MET A 1 -3.30 -15.14 1.21
N PHE A 2 -2.83 -13.94 1.50
CA PHE A 2 -3.67 -12.77 1.67
C PHE A 2 -3.21 -11.65 0.74
N ALA A 3 -4.16 -10.84 0.24
CA ALA A 3 -3.86 -9.68 -0.57
C ALA A 3 -4.68 -8.47 -0.14
N VAL A 4 -4.12 -7.29 -0.37
CA VAL A 4 -4.79 -6.02 -0.11
C VAL A 4 -4.69 -5.13 -1.34
N ILE A 5 -5.80 -4.49 -1.68
CA ILE A 5 -5.86 -3.43 -2.68
C ILE A 5 -6.04 -2.09 -1.97
N TYR A 6 -5.07 -1.20 -2.10
CA TYR A 6 -5.16 0.20 -1.69
C TYR A 6 -5.45 1.09 -2.89
N ARG A 7 -6.30 2.11 -2.71
CA ARG A 7 -6.85 2.91 -3.80
C ARG A 7 -6.76 4.40 -3.49
N PHE A 8 -6.29 5.18 -4.47
CA PHE A 8 -6.07 6.62 -4.32
C PHE A 8 -6.47 7.38 -5.59
N LYS A 9 -7.03 8.58 -5.41
CA LYS A 9 -7.05 9.62 -6.45
C LYS A 9 -5.95 10.63 -6.12
N LEU A 10 -5.08 10.89 -7.10
CA LEU A 10 -3.95 11.80 -6.97
C LEU A 10 -4.10 12.98 -7.92
N LYS A 11 -3.64 14.15 -7.51
CA LYS A 11 -3.40 15.29 -8.40
C LYS A 11 -2.11 15.04 -9.18
N PRO A 12 -1.96 15.50 -10.43
CA PRO A 12 -0.74 15.29 -11.22
C PRO A 12 0.55 15.72 -10.51
N THR A 13 0.49 16.79 -9.72
CA THR A 13 1.63 17.31 -8.94
C THR A 13 2.08 16.39 -7.80
N GLN A 14 1.25 15.43 -7.37
CA GLN A 14 1.53 14.51 -6.27
C GLN A 14 2.14 13.18 -6.75
N GLU A 15 1.96 12.81 -8.02
CA GLU A 15 2.27 11.46 -8.52
C GLU A 15 3.73 11.06 -8.29
N LYS A 16 4.68 11.94 -8.60
CA LYS A 16 6.12 11.65 -8.47
C LYS A 16 6.51 11.30 -7.04
N GLN A 17 6.04 12.09 -6.07
CA GLN A 17 6.35 11.88 -4.67
C GLN A 17 5.59 10.67 -4.12
N TYR A 18 4.35 10.46 -4.54
CA TYR A 18 3.58 9.26 -4.18
C TYR A 18 4.27 7.97 -4.65
N ILE A 19 4.75 7.91 -5.90
CA ILE A 19 5.51 6.75 -6.41
C ILE A 19 6.78 6.52 -5.59
N LYS A 20 7.49 7.59 -5.20
CA LYS A 20 8.68 7.47 -4.36
C LYS A 20 8.34 6.84 -2.99
N CYS A 21 7.37 7.39 -2.28
CA CYS A 21 6.92 6.84 -0.99
C CYS A 21 6.41 5.41 -1.12
N TRP A 22 5.65 5.10 -2.19
CA TRP A 22 5.17 3.74 -2.45
C TRP A 22 6.31 2.76 -2.61
N ASN A 23 7.35 3.10 -3.38
CA ASN A 23 8.52 2.24 -3.55
C ASN A 23 9.25 2.02 -2.23
N GLU A 24 9.46 3.06 -1.43
CA GLU A 24 10.12 2.94 -0.12
C GLU A 24 9.37 1.97 0.80
N ILE A 25 8.06 2.15 0.92
CA ILE A 25 7.19 1.31 1.74
C ILE A 25 7.14 -0.13 1.21
N ALA A 26 6.89 -0.31 -0.09
CA ALA A 26 6.74 -1.64 -0.70
C ALA A 26 8.04 -2.45 -0.61
N ASN A 27 9.19 -1.81 -0.83
CA ASN A 27 10.50 -2.45 -0.68
C ASN A 27 10.75 -2.87 0.76
N TYR A 28 10.55 -1.96 1.72
CA TYR A 28 10.73 -2.27 3.14
C TYR A 28 9.82 -3.42 3.59
N PHE A 29 8.56 -3.44 3.17
CA PHE A 29 7.67 -4.53 3.54
C PHE A 29 8.02 -5.86 2.88
N SER A 30 8.55 -5.82 1.66
CA SER A 30 9.03 -7.03 1.01
C SER A 30 10.29 -7.60 1.67
N THR A 31 11.24 -6.77 2.11
CA THR A 31 12.52 -7.23 2.66
C THR A 31 12.46 -7.51 4.16
N GLU A 32 11.75 -6.67 4.93
CA GLU A 32 11.82 -6.70 6.40
C GLU A 32 10.57 -7.25 7.07
N ARG A 33 9.42 -7.31 6.37
CA ARG A 33 8.12 -7.62 6.98
C ARG A 33 7.38 -8.80 6.35
N GLY A 34 7.96 -9.44 5.35
CA GLY A 34 7.43 -10.67 4.77
C GLY A 34 6.34 -10.46 3.71
N ALA A 35 6.16 -9.26 3.16
CA ALA A 35 5.32 -9.09 1.99
C ALA A 35 5.92 -9.89 0.80
N VAL A 36 5.05 -10.60 0.08
CA VAL A 36 5.45 -11.56 -0.97
C VAL A 36 5.66 -10.86 -2.31
N GLY A 37 5.02 -9.72 -2.51
CA GLY A 37 5.15 -8.91 -3.72
C GLY A 37 4.09 -7.83 -3.78
N SER A 38 4.39 -6.74 -4.50
CA SER A 38 3.46 -5.63 -4.68
C SER A 38 3.53 -5.09 -6.11
N CYS A 39 2.41 -4.54 -6.60
CA CYS A 39 2.33 -3.87 -7.88
C CYS A 39 1.57 -2.55 -7.73
N LEU A 40 2.03 -1.51 -8.41
CA LEU A 40 1.34 -0.22 -8.48
C LEU A 40 0.80 -0.01 -9.88
N HIS A 41 -0.47 0.33 -9.97
CA HIS A 41 -1.19 0.58 -11.22
C HIS A 41 -1.73 2.01 -11.23
N LYS A 42 -1.80 2.59 -12.44
CA LYS A 42 -2.52 3.81 -12.74
C LYS A 42 -3.58 3.48 -13.79
N GLY A 43 -4.85 3.66 -13.44
CA GLY A 43 -6.00 3.50 -14.33
C GLY A 43 -6.21 4.74 -15.21
N GLU A 44 -6.96 4.54 -16.30
CA GLU A 44 -7.28 5.58 -17.29
C GLU A 44 -8.09 6.75 -16.69
N ASP A 45 -8.89 6.47 -15.66
CA ASP A 45 -9.69 7.44 -14.92
C ASP A 45 -8.89 8.18 -13.83
N GLY A 46 -7.57 7.98 -13.77
CA GLY A 46 -6.70 8.54 -12.74
C GLY A 46 -6.78 7.83 -11.39
N LEU A 47 -7.42 6.65 -11.31
CA LEU A 47 -7.36 5.80 -10.11
C LEU A 47 -5.97 5.17 -9.99
N TRP A 48 -5.32 5.34 -8.84
CA TRP A 48 -4.12 4.63 -8.48
C TRP A 48 -4.46 3.43 -7.61
N VAL A 49 -3.93 2.26 -7.96
CA VAL A 49 -4.21 0.98 -7.30
C VAL A 49 -2.91 0.32 -6.90
N ALA A 50 -2.67 0.17 -5.60
CA ALA A 50 -1.58 -0.64 -5.09
C ALA A 50 -2.11 -2.01 -4.66
N TYR A 51 -1.63 -3.06 -5.31
CA TYR A 51 -1.88 -4.44 -4.93
C TYR A 51 -0.69 -4.94 -4.12
N SER A 52 -0.93 -5.51 -2.93
CA SER A 52 0.11 -6.04 -2.06
C SER A 52 -0.26 -7.41 -1.53
N ARG A 53 0.66 -8.37 -1.60
CA ARG A 53 0.47 -9.76 -1.18
C ARG A 53 1.27 -10.10 0.06
N TRP A 54 0.69 -10.94 0.89
CA TRP A 54 1.19 -11.35 2.18
C TRP A 54 0.97 -12.85 2.39
N PRO A 55 1.80 -13.53 3.19
CA PRO A 55 1.59 -14.94 3.52
C PRO A 55 0.23 -15.16 4.19
N ASP A 56 -0.17 -14.22 5.05
CA ASP A 56 -1.44 -14.21 5.76
C ASP A 56 -1.82 -12.79 6.22
N ARG A 57 -3.06 -12.65 6.71
CA ARG A 57 -3.60 -11.40 7.24
C ARG A 57 -2.83 -10.93 8.49
N GLN A 58 -2.44 -11.83 9.38
CA GLN A 58 -1.79 -11.49 10.64
C GLN A 58 -0.45 -10.79 10.40
N THR A 59 0.35 -11.28 9.45
CA THR A 59 1.64 -10.72 9.05
C THR A 59 1.45 -9.32 8.46
N ARG A 60 0.44 -9.13 7.62
CA ARG A 60 0.06 -7.81 7.08
C ARG A 60 -0.32 -6.87 8.21
N ASP A 61 -1.23 -7.29 9.08
CA ASP A 61 -1.82 -6.46 10.13
C ASP A 61 -0.80 -6.07 11.21
N ALA A 62 0.20 -6.94 11.48
CA ALA A 62 1.33 -6.60 12.34
C ALA A 62 2.31 -5.62 11.69
N SER A 63 2.33 -5.52 10.36
CA SER A 63 3.30 -4.72 9.59
C SER A 63 2.79 -3.37 9.17
N TRP A 64 1.51 -3.30 8.81
CA TRP A 64 0.83 -2.08 8.46
C TRP A 64 0.19 -1.47 9.71
N PRO A 65 0.33 -0.17 9.98
CA PRO A 65 -0.40 0.46 11.07
C PRO A 65 -1.90 0.40 10.77
N ILE A 66 -2.64 -0.45 11.49
CA ILE A 66 -4.09 -0.44 11.45
C ILE A 66 -4.57 0.52 12.54
N GLY A 67 -5.14 1.66 12.13
CA GLY A 67 -5.73 2.66 13.03
C GLY A 67 -4.93 3.95 13.16
N GLU A 68 -5.37 4.83 14.08
CA GLU A 68 -4.72 6.10 14.39
C GLU A 68 -3.44 5.87 15.20
N GLY A 69 -2.34 5.67 14.48
CA GLY A 69 -1.01 5.58 15.07
C GLY A 69 -0.05 4.89 14.13
N ILE A 70 0.88 5.65 13.55
CA ILE A 70 2.05 5.07 12.89
C ILE A 70 2.71 4.13 13.90
N ASN A 71 2.87 2.87 13.52
CA ASN A 71 3.53 1.90 14.37
C ASN A 71 4.95 2.41 14.64
N GLN A 72 5.21 2.86 15.88
CA GLN A 72 6.48 3.47 16.28
C GLN A 72 7.67 2.52 16.09
N SER A 73 7.42 1.24 15.82
CA SER A 73 8.46 0.25 15.47
C SER A 73 9.02 0.39 14.04
N LEU A 74 8.42 1.22 13.17
CA LEU A 74 8.88 1.40 11.80
C LEU A 74 10.10 2.34 11.75
N PRO A 75 11.05 2.17 10.81
CA PRO A 75 12.12 3.14 10.61
C PRO A 75 11.58 4.54 10.28
N PRO A 76 12.24 5.64 10.70
CA PRO A 76 11.72 6.99 10.51
C PRO A 76 11.33 7.33 9.06
N HIS A 77 12.15 6.98 8.08
CA HIS A 77 11.84 7.23 6.67
C HIS A 77 10.57 6.50 6.18
N ILE A 78 10.26 5.32 6.74
CA ILE A 78 9.02 4.59 6.43
C ILE A 78 7.83 5.25 7.11
N GLN A 79 8.00 5.75 8.33
CA GLN A 79 6.98 6.54 9.01
C GLN A 79 6.63 7.79 8.19
N ASP A 80 7.63 8.54 7.74
CA ASP A 80 7.46 9.73 6.92
C ASP A 80 6.74 9.43 5.60
N ALA A 81 7.12 8.34 4.93
CA ALA A 81 6.47 7.91 3.69
C ALA A 81 5.00 7.51 3.89
N ILE A 82 4.68 6.81 4.99
CA ILE A 82 3.29 6.44 5.32
C ILE A 82 2.49 7.69 5.67
N GLN A 83 3.04 8.57 6.52
CA GLN A 83 2.41 9.84 6.90
C GLN A 83 2.05 10.67 5.67
N TYR A 84 2.98 10.78 4.71
CA TYR A 84 2.73 11.46 3.45
C TYR A 84 1.53 10.88 2.67
N MET A 85 1.37 9.55 2.64
CA MET A 85 0.23 8.92 1.96
C MET A 85 -1.10 9.16 2.67
N VAL A 86 -1.09 9.18 4.01
CA VAL A 86 -2.27 9.52 4.83
C VAL A 86 -2.67 10.96 4.55
N GLU A 87 -1.71 11.89 4.60
CA GLU A 87 -1.94 13.31 4.31
C GLU A 87 -2.45 13.52 2.89
N ILE A 88 -1.91 12.83 1.88
CA ILE A 88 -2.44 12.92 0.52
C ILE A 88 -3.92 12.55 0.49
N LYS A 89 -4.33 11.50 1.21
CA LYS A 89 -5.72 11.03 1.21
C LYS A 89 -6.64 12.09 1.82
N GLU A 90 -6.20 12.75 2.89
CA GLU A 90 -6.91 13.86 3.53
C GLU A 90 -6.96 15.12 2.65
N HIS A 91 -5.82 15.54 2.07
CA HIS A 91 -5.74 16.69 1.15
C HIS A 91 -6.58 16.50 -0.11
N ASN A 92 -6.80 15.24 -0.50
CA ASN A 92 -7.63 14.85 -1.63
C ASN A 92 -9.00 14.34 -1.20
N SER A 93 -9.45 14.65 0.02
CA SER A 93 -10.79 14.26 0.54
C SER A 93 -11.95 14.73 -0.33
N SER A 94 -11.75 15.80 -1.11
CA SER A 94 -12.73 16.30 -2.10
C SER A 94 -12.79 15.45 -3.39
N LEU A 95 -11.79 14.61 -3.64
CA LEU A 95 -11.83 13.61 -4.72
C LEU A 95 -12.57 12.36 -4.25
N GLN A 96 -12.95 11.50 -5.21
CA GLN A 96 -13.60 10.23 -4.89
C GLN A 96 -12.73 9.38 -3.95
N GLN A 97 -13.33 8.96 -2.84
CA GLN A 97 -12.69 8.13 -1.83
C GLN A 97 -12.99 6.65 -2.06
N TYR A 98 -12.02 5.82 -1.67
CA TYR A 98 -12.13 4.38 -1.74
C TYR A 98 -11.54 3.77 -0.46
N ASP A 99 -12.20 2.73 0.02
CA ASP A 99 -11.67 1.89 1.10
C ASP A 99 -10.57 0.98 0.57
N GLU A 100 -9.80 0.38 1.48
CA GLU A 100 -9.00 -0.78 1.11
C GLU A 100 -9.88 -2.01 0.88
N ILE A 101 -9.41 -2.95 0.07
CA ILE A 101 -10.08 -4.24 -0.11
C ILE A 101 -9.14 -5.32 0.39
N CYS A 102 -9.58 -6.06 1.39
CA CYS A 102 -8.91 -7.27 1.87
C CYS A 102 -9.41 -8.49 1.09
N LEU A 103 -8.49 -9.34 0.62
CA LEU A 103 -8.78 -10.46 -0.27
C LEU A 103 -8.06 -11.71 0.21
N ASP A 104 -8.78 -12.83 0.31
CA ASP A 104 -8.15 -14.15 0.38
C ASP A 104 -7.77 -14.60 -1.02
N VAL A 105 -6.52 -14.99 -1.22
CA VAL A 105 -6.09 -15.48 -2.53
C VAL A 105 -6.55 -16.92 -2.71
N VAL A 106 -7.52 -17.13 -3.61
CA VAL A 106 -8.10 -18.45 -3.92
C VAL A 106 -7.22 -19.22 -4.92
N GLU A 107 -6.72 -18.54 -5.95
CA GLU A 107 -5.82 -19.11 -6.95
C GLU A 107 -4.77 -18.07 -7.38
N ASP A 108 -3.54 -18.52 -7.62
CA ASP A 108 -2.42 -17.67 -8.00
C ASP A 108 -1.73 -18.17 -9.27
N LYS A 109 -1.64 -17.29 -10.27
CA LYS A 109 -0.87 -17.50 -11.51
C LYS A 109 0.20 -16.41 -11.72
N LEU A 110 0.32 -15.45 -10.79
CA LEU A 110 1.26 -14.34 -10.90
C LEU A 110 2.67 -14.75 -10.49
N LEU A 111 2.76 -15.51 -9.40
CA LEU A 111 3.99 -16.13 -8.97
C LEU A 111 3.82 -17.61 -9.28
N GLY A 112 4.65 -18.16 -10.17
CA GLY A 112 4.64 -19.60 -10.44
C GLY A 112 4.73 -20.38 -9.11
N VAL A 113 4.15 -21.58 -9.08
CA VAL A 113 4.29 -22.49 -7.93
C VAL A 113 5.79 -22.58 -7.60
N LYS A 114 6.18 -22.08 -6.42
CA LYS A 114 7.54 -22.29 -5.92
C LYS A 114 7.75 -23.76 -5.61
#